data_AF-A0A9J6E089-F1
#
_entry.id   AF-A0A9J6E089-F1
#
_cell.length_a   1.000
_cell.length_b   1.000
_cell.length_c   1.000
_cell.angle_alpha   90.00
_cell.angle_beta   90.00
_cell.angle_gamma   90.00
#
_symmetry.space_group_name_H-M   'P 1'
#
loop_
_entity.id
_entity.type
_entity.pdbx_description
1 polymer ?
#
loop_
_entity_poly.entity_id
_entity_poly.type
_entity_poly.pdbx_seq_one_letter_code
_entity_poly.pdbx_strand_id
1 'polypeptide(L)'
;MIEALKNVHETLKPGGLVLFRDYGLFDQAMLRFAPGHKIDTNFYVRQDGTRAFYFSEQCLERLFLDAGYEVVSNEYVCRETVNKKEGICVPRIFVQGKFRKPRSQPKERIFNGASS
;
A
#
# COMPACT_ATOMS: atom_id res chain seq x y z
N MET A 1 -8.68 -1.73 -6.58
CA MET A 1 -7.70 -1.84 -5.47
C MET A 1 -8.39 -1.74 -4.11
N ILE A 2 -9.27 -0.76 -3.89
CA ILE A 2 -9.97 -0.57 -2.61
C ILE A 2 -10.75 -1.81 -2.13
N GLU A 3 -11.43 -2.53 -3.03
CA GLU A 3 -12.18 -3.75 -2.67
C GLU A 3 -11.28 -4.84 -2.06
N ALA A 4 -10.03 -4.97 -2.53
CA ALA A 4 -9.09 -5.92 -1.93
C ALA A 4 -8.75 -5.52 -0.49
N LEU A 5 -8.62 -4.21 -0.21
CA LEU A 5 -8.39 -3.72 1.15
C LEU A 5 -9.61 -3.92 2.05
N LYS A 6 -10.83 -3.72 1.53
CA LYS A 6 -12.07 -4.00 2.28
C LYS A 6 -12.17 -5.48 2.68
N ASN A 7 -11.87 -6.38 1.76
CA ASN A 7 -11.86 -7.83 2.04
C ASN A 7 -10.83 -8.18 3.13
N VAL A 8 -9.64 -7.58 3.08
CA VAL A 8 -8.64 -7.75 4.16
C VAL A 8 -9.15 -7.14 5.47
N HIS A 9 -9.82 -5.99 5.41
CA HIS A 9 -10.34 -5.31 6.59
C HIS A 9 -11.39 -6.17 7.32
N GLU A 10 -12.27 -6.86 6.59
CA GLU A 10 -13.29 -7.75 7.16
C GLU A 10 -12.70 -8.92 7.94
N THR A 11 -11.59 -9.48 7.45
CA THR A 11 -10.94 -10.64 8.08
C THR A 11 -9.97 -10.27 9.21
N LEU A 12 -9.51 -9.02 9.25
CA LEU A 12 -8.54 -8.56 10.25
C LEU A 12 -9.19 -8.33 11.62
N LYS A 13 -8.53 -8.76 12.70
CA LYS A 13 -8.96 -8.45 14.06
C LYS A 13 -8.86 -6.94 14.34
N PRO A 14 -9.72 -6.35 15.19
CA PRO A 14 -9.57 -4.97 15.62
C PRO A 14 -8.16 -4.69 16.18
N GLY A 15 -7.54 -3.59 15.78
CA GLY A 15 -6.16 -3.27 16.11
C GLY A 15 -5.09 -4.00 15.29
N GLY A 16 -5.48 -4.91 14.39
CA GLY A 16 -4.55 -5.61 13.50
C GLY A 16 -3.89 -4.69 12.48
N LEU A 17 -2.72 -5.10 12.00
CA LEU A 17 -1.90 -4.33 11.06
C LEU A 17 -1.85 -4.98 9.67
N VAL A 18 -1.90 -4.15 8.65
CA VAL A 18 -1.52 -4.48 7.27
C VAL A 18 -0.17 -3.82 6.99
N LEU A 19 0.79 -4.64 6.56
CA LEU A 19 2.09 -4.18 6.07
C LEU A 19 2.03 -4.17 4.56
N PHE A 20 2.24 -3.00 3.96
CA PHE A 20 2.21 -2.81 2.52
C PHE A 20 3.61 -2.47 2.02
N ARG A 21 4.02 -3.09 0.92
CA ARG A 21 5.24 -2.71 0.19
C ARG A 21 5.07 -2.98 -1.29
N ASP A 22 5.22 -1.94 -2.11
CA ASP A 22 5.11 -2.04 -3.57
C ASP A 22 5.93 -0.93 -4.25
N TYR A 23 5.96 -0.89 -5.58
CA TYR A 23 6.73 0.08 -6.35
C TYR A 23 6.24 1.51 -6.11
N GLY A 24 7.19 2.41 -5.85
CA GLY A 24 6.93 3.84 -5.70
C GLY A 24 7.12 4.60 -7.00
N LEU A 25 6.54 5.81 -7.09
CA LEU A 25 6.78 6.70 -8.22
C LEU A 25 8.27 6.97 -8.44
N PHE A 26 8.62 7.21 -9.72
CA PHE A 26 9.99 7.50 -10.18
C PHE A 26 10.99 6.35 -9.99
N ASP A 27 10.52 5.14 -9.67
CA ASP A 27 11.34 3.92 -9.73
C ASP A 27 11.99 3.79 -11.12
N GLN A 28 13.25 3.38 -11.17
CA GLN A 28 13.97 3.27 -12.45
C GLN A 28 13.29 2.35 -13.46
N ALA A 29 12.55 1.32 -13.01
CA ALA A 29 11.80 0.49 -13.94
C ALA A 29 10.63 1.25 -14.57
N MET A 30 9.99 2.19 -13.84
CA MET A 30 8.94 3.07 -14.36
C MET A 30 9.48 3.94 -15.50
N LEU A 31 10.67 4.52 -15.30
CA LEU A 31 11.30 5.45 -16.25
C LEU A 31 11.79 4.77 -17.53
N ARG A 32 12.00 3.44 -17.49
CA ARG A 32 12.51 2.65 -18.62
C ARG A 32 11.41 2.07 -19.51
N PHE A 33 10.13 2.23 -19.18
CA PHE A 33 9.07 1.74 -20.05
C PHE A 33 9.11 2.44 -21.40
N ALA A 34 9.15 1.64 -22.47
CA ALA A 34 9.08 2.15 -23.84
C ALA A 34 7.70 2.77 -24.11
N PRO A 35 7.61 3.75 -25.03
CA PRO A 35 6.32 4.25 -25.53
C PRO A 35 5.37 3.10 -25.91
N GLY A 36 4.08 3.24 -25.60
CA GLY A 36 3.06 2.21 -25.84
C GLY A 36 2.85 1.19 -24.71
N HIS A 37 3.66 1.21 -23.65
CA HIS A 37 3.49 0.30 -22.50
C HIS A 37 2.69 0.93 -21.34
N LYS A 38 2.34 2.22 -21.44
CA LYS A 38 1.51 2.92 -20.45
C LYS A 38 0.04 2.65 -20.74
N ILE A 39 -0.64 1.98 -19.82
CA ILE A 39 -2.09 1.74 -19.90
C ILE A 39 -2.83 2.98 -19.41
N ASP A 40 -2.39 3.55 -18.29
CA ASP A 40 -2.97 4.75 -17.68
C ASP A 40 -1.92 5.45 -16.79
N THR A 41 -2.31 6.49 -16.08
CA THR A 41 -1.51 7.19 -15.08
C THR A 41 -0.99 6.20 -14.04
N ASN A 42 0.33 6.13 -13.94
CA ASN A 42 1.07 5.22 -13.05
C ASN A 42 0.81 3.73 -13.29
N PHE A 43 0.16 3.35 -14.38
CA PHE A 43 -0.22 1.97 -14.68
C PHE A 43 0.34 1.50 -16.03
N TYR A 44 1.11 0.42 -16.00
CA TYR A 44 1.93 -0.03 -17.12
C TYR A 44 1.77 -1.53 -17.36
N VAL A 45 1.94 -1.95 -18.62
CA VAL A 45 2.09 -3.36 -18.99
C VAL A 45 3.58 -3.70 -19.13
N ARG A 46 4.01 -4.81 -18.55
CA ARG A 46 5.35 -5.37 -18.70
C ARG A 46 5.43 -6.24 -19.95
N GLN A 47 6.66 -6.56 -20.36
CA GLN A 47 6.91 -7.40 -21.54
C GLN A 47 6.33 -8.82 -21.40
N ASP A 48 6.22 -9.33 -20.17
CA ASP A 48 5.61 -10.63 -19.85
C ASP A 48 4.07 -10.58 -19.79
N GLY A 49 3.45 -9.44 -20.14
CA GLY A 49 2.00 -9.24 -20.08
C GLY A 49 1.44 -8.95 -18.69
N THR A 50 2.27 -8.99 -17.64
CA THR A 50 1.85 -8.59 -16.29
C THR A 50 1.72 -7.06 -16.19
N ARG A 51 1.01 -6.59 -15.16
CA ARG A 51 0.74 -5.16 -14.96
C ARG A 51 1.54 -4.63 -13.77
N ALA A 52 2.05 -3.42 -13.89
CA ALA A 52 2.74 -2.71 -12.83
C ALA A 52 2.01 -1.40 -12.52
N PHE A 53 1.71 -1.18 -11.24
CA PHE A 53 1.24 0.11 -10.76
C PHE A 53 2.31 0.72 -9.86
N TYR A 54 2.54 2.02 -10.02
CA TYR A 54 3.52 2.78 -9.23
C TYR A 54 2.79 3.73 -8.29
N PHE A 55 2.92 3.48 -6.99
CA PHE A 55 2.18 4.21 -5.97
C PHE A 55 2.90 5.51 -5.59
N SER A 56 2.11 6.55 -5.34
CA SER A 56 2.55 7.64 -4.48
C SER A 56 2.15 7.38 -3.03
N GLU A 57 2.88 7.98 -2.09
CA GLU A 57 2.50 7.97 -0.68
C GLU A 57 1.07 8.48 -0.50
N GLN A 58 0.69 9.59 -1.15
CA GLN A 58 -0.64 10.18 -1.05
C GLN A 58 -1.73 9.25 -1.61
N CYS A 59 -1.46 8.60 -2.74
CA CYS A 59 -2.39 7.66 -3.35
C CYS A 59 -2.61 6.44 -2.44
N LEU A 60 -1.52 5.88 -1.90
CA LEU A 60 -1.57 4.74 -0.99
C LEU A 60 -2.31 5.09 0.29
N GLU A 61 -1.98 6.24 0.90
CA GLU A 61 -2.63 6.74 2.10
C GLU A 61 -4.15 6.85 1.91
N ARG A 62 -4.55 7.55 0.84
CA ARG A 62 -5.97 7.75 0.53
C ARG A 62 -6.70 6.42 0.34
N LEU A 63 -6.09 5.48 -0.36
CA LEU A 63 -6.65 4.16 -0.61
C LEU A 63 -6.94 3.39 0.69
N PHE A 64 -6.03 3.47 1.67
CA PHE A 64 -6.20 2.82 2.97
C PHE A 64 -7.20 3.55 3.87
N LEU A 65 -7.19 4.89 3.87
CA LEU A 65 -8.18 5.69 4.60
C LEU A 65 -9.61 5.41 4.10
N ASP A 66 -9.81 5.42 2.78
CA ASP A 66 -11.12 5.13 2.17
C ASP A 66 -11.57 3.67 2.43
N ALA A 67 -10.63 2.76 2.71
CA ALA A 67 -10.93 1.37 3.10
C ALA A 67 -11.16 1.19 4.63
N GLY A 68 -11.13 2.27 5.42
CA GLY A 68 -11.42 2.24 6.86
C GLY A 68 -10.23 1.95 7.77
N TYR A 69 -9.00 2.09 7.26
CA TYR A 69 -7.79 1.95 8.08
C TYR A 69 -7.30 3.28 8.64
N GLU A 70 -6.52 3.20 9.71
CA GLU A 70 -5.70 4.29 10.23
C GLU A 70 -4.27 4.17 9.71
N VAL A 71 -3.66 5.28 9.34
CA VAL A 71 -2.25 5.33 8.91
C VAL A 71 -1.36 5.28 10.14
N VAL A 72 -0.44 4.32 10.19
CA VAL A 72 0.60 4.25 11.24
C VAL A 72 1.92 4.80 10.72
N SER A 73 2.31 4.43 9.49
CA SER A 73 3.45 5.01 8.77
C SER A 73 3.26 4.79 7.28
N ASN A 74 3.79 5.67 6.45
CA ASN A 74 3.72 5.54 4.99
C ASN A 74 4.86 6.36 4.38
N GLU A 75 5.88 5.67 3.87
CA GLU A 75 7.16 6.29 3.50
C GLU A 75 7.70 5.70 2.20
N TYR A 76 8.31 6.54 1.36
CA TYR A 76 9.20 6.06 0.31
C TYR A 76 10.49 5.49 0.88
N VAL A 77 10.91 4.35 0.32
CA VAL A 77 12.18 3.70 0.63
C VAL A 77 12.97 3.53 -0.65
N CYS A 78 14.11 4.20 -0.74
CA CYS A 78 15.07 4.01 -1.81
C CYS A 78 16.02 2.84 -1.48
N ARG A 79 16.21 1.94 -2.44
CA ARG A 79 17.13 0.79 -2.34
C ARG A 79 17.99 0.72 -3.59
N GLU A 80 19.30 0.68 -3.43
CA GLU A 80 20.20 0.42 -4.54
C GLU A 80 20.24 -1.07 -4.85
N THR A 81 19.96 -1.43 -6.10
CA THR A 81 20.22 -2.77 -6.61
C THR A 81 21.49 -2.73 -7.43
N VAL A 82 22.56 -3.32 -6.91
CA VAL A 82 23.87 -3.39 -7.57
C VAL A 82 23.97 -4.71 -8.33
N ASN A 83 23.90 -4.66 -9.66
CA ASN A 83 24.31 -5.79 -10.48
C ASN A 83 25.83 -5.74 -10.67
N LYS A 84 26.56 -6.44 -9.79
CA LYS A 84 28.03 -6.46 -9.79
C LYS A 84 28.65 -7.02 -11.08
N LYS A 85 27.94 -7.88 -11.82
CA LYS A 85 28.43 -8.44 -13.09
C LYS A 85 28.44 -7.41 -14.21
N GLU A 86 27.42 -6.55 -14.24
CA GLU A 86 27.25 -5.52 -15.28
C GLU A 86 27.77 -4.14 -14.85
N GLY A 87 28.19 -3.98 -13.59
CA GLY A 87 28.63 -2.69 -13.04
C GLY A 87 27.51 -1.65 -12.88
N ILE A 88 26.24 -2.08 -12.91
CA ILE A 88 25.09 -1.17 -12.90
C ILE A 88 24.52 -1.05 -11.48
N CYS A 89 24.43 0.18 -10.98
CA CYS A 89 23.62 0.53 -9.81
C CYS A 89 22.26 1.05 -10.27
N VAL A 90 21.18 0.33 -9.94
CA VAL A 90 19.81 0.73 -10.26
C VAL A 90 19.10 1.14 -8.97
N PRO A 91 18.81 2.44 -8.76
CA PRO A 91 17.97 2.85 -7.64
C PRO A 91 16.55 2.31 -7.84
N ARG A 92 16.05 1.62 -6.82
CA ARG A 92 14.69 1.13 -6.73
C ARG A 92 13.93 1.94 -5.69
N ILE A 93 12.75 2.40 -6.05
CA ILE A 93 11.88 3.17 -5.16
C ILE A 93 10.67 2.31 -4.81
N PHE A 94 10.43 2.15 -3.51
CA PHE A 94 9.27 1.45 -2.99
C PHE A 94 8.48 2.40 -2.10
N VAL A 95 7.17 2.22 -2.03
CA VAL A 95 6.37 2.69 -0.90
C VAL A 95 6.35 1.60 0.17
N GLN A 96 6.47 1.98 1.43
CA GLN A 96 6.36 1.07 2.56
C GLN A 96 5.41 1.66 3.60
N GLY A 97 4.27 0.99 3.80
CA GLY A 97 3.20 1.46 4.66
C GLY A 97 2.84 0.47 5.77
N LYS A 98 2.40 1.01 6.90
CA LYS A 98 1.79 0.29 8.00
C LYS A 98 0.43 0.92 8.26
N PHE A 99 -0.61 0.10 8.19
CA PHE A 99 -1.99 0.55 8.33
C PHE A 99 -2.70 -0.32 9.34
N ARG A 100 -3.52 0.30 10.20
CA ARG A 100 -4.16 -0.36 11.34
C ARG A 100 -5.67 -0.36 11.18
N LYS A 101 -6.30 -1.51 11.40
CA LYS A 101 -7.75 -1.55 11.61
C LYS A 101 -8.07 -0.91 12.97
N PRO A 102 -9.00 0.05 13.06
CA PRO A 102 -9.39 0.66 14.32
C PRO A 102 -9.70 -0.38 15.41
N ARG A 103 -9.31 -0.08 16.65
CA ARG A 103 -9.75 -0.90 17.79
C ARG A 103 -11.24 -0.66 17.96
N SER A 104 -12.03 -1.74 18.09
CA SER A 104 -13.44 -1.62 18.44
C SER A 104 -13.53 -0.89 19.78
N GLN A 105 -14.25 0.24 19.80
CA GLN A 105 -14.65 0.88 21.06
C GLN A 105 -15.34 -0.18 21.94
N PRO A 106 -14.98 -0.32 23.22
CA PRO A 106 -15.77 -1.15 24.12
C PRO A 106 -17.20 -0.63 24.08
N LYS A 107 -18.17 -1.51 23.79
CA LYS A 107 -19.58 -1.17 23.95
C LYS A 107 -19.77 -0.75 25.41
N GLU A 108 -20.21 0.48 25.66
CA GLU A 108 -20.64 0.90 26.99
C GLU A 108 -21.64 -0.14 27.50
N ARG A 109 -21.29 -0.81 28.60
CA ARG A 109 -22.24 -1.69 29.30
C ARG A 109 -23.23 -0.76 29.98
N ILE A 110 -24.41 -0.59 29.38
CA ILE A 110 -25.55 0.02 30.06
C ILE A 110 -25.89 -0.91 31.23
N PHE A 111 -25.46 -0.54 32.43
CA PHE A 111 -25.96 -1.12 33.67
C PHE A 111 -27.37 -0.57 33.86
N ASN A 112 -28.38 -1.32 33.42
CA ASN A 112 -29.73 -1.11 33.92
C ASN A 112 -29.72 -1.56 35.39
N GLY A 113 -29.63 -0.58 36.30
CA GLY A 113 -29.86 -0.79 37.71
C GLY A 113 -31.29 -1.30 37.90
N ALA A 114 -31.43 -2.60 38.18
CA ALA A 114 -32.66 -3.15 38.71
C ALA A 114 -32.72 -2.75 40.19
N SER A 115 -33.41 -1.64 40.44
CA SER A 115 -33.92 -1.28 41.76
C SER A 115 -35.22 -2.05 41.98
N SER A 116 -35.20 -3.08 42.82
CA SER A 116 -36.35 -3.54 43.62
C SER A 116 -35.90 -4.60 44.60
#